data_AF-A0A510K9M2-F1
#
_entry.id   AF-A0A510K9M2-F1
#
_cell.length_a   1.000
_cell.length_b   1.000
_cell.length_c   1.000
_cell.angle_alpha   90.00
_cell.angle_beta   90.00
_cell.angle_gamma   90.00
#
_symmetry.space_group_name_H-M   'P 1'
#
loop_
_entity.id
_entity.type
_entity.pdbx_description
1 polymer ?
#
loop_
_entity_poly.entity_id
_entity_poly.type
_entity_poly.pdbx_seq_one_letter_code
_entity_poly.pdbx_strand_id
1 'polypeptide(L)'
;MLENISQKIKSFMSKPNEESYEMKKDIELVIASQSTKTIVSPLVTNSIELTLERKANPGKLTFKMIFDEKVQEGDQVSLKYRGQNVFLGYVFARKLGKDNIVSITAYDQLRYLKSKAYYVFKGKKASEIIKMIAEDFKLTIGEIEDTGHVFEKRREDGTTLIDMIQGALSDTLRFTEKRYVIYDDYGKLTLKETETLKIKDLIFDNTSGKDFDFESSIDKETYNQVVLDYVNDKEKKLEKYQVFDSENITKWGLLQYFEKVNRSNATEAERRERANKMLKYYNQRTKTLKLKGIFGDVRIRGGSSFIVYMDVAEFKLANYMLVDKVTHKFGFKEYFMDLDLEGTIGKEEGHDGETRTSTQTDDK
;
A
#
# COMPACT_ATOMS: atom_id res chain seq x y z
N MET A 1 -1.65 -26.12 -67.20
CA MET A 1 -0.74 -25.61 -66.14
C MET A 1 -1.04 -24.17 -65.74
N LEU A 2 -1.22 -23.24 -66.69
CA LEU A 2 -1.52 -21.82 -66.40
C LEU A 2 -2.89 -21.60 -65.70
N GLU A 3 -3.92 -22.39 -66.01
CA GLU A 3 -5.23 -22.30 -65.35
C GLU A 3 -5.19 -22.71 -63.86
N ASN A 4 -4.41 -23.73 -63.51
CA ASN A 4 -4.24 -24.16 -62.12
C ASN A 4 -3.49 -23.11 -61.26
N ILE A 5 -2.59 -22.35 -61.87
CA ILE A 5 -1.89 -21.25 -61.21
C ILE A 5 -2.85 -20.05 -61.03
N SER A 6 -3.66 -19.74 -62.04
CA SER A 6 -4.67 -18.68 -61.98
C SER A 6 -5.75 -18.94 -60.91
N GLN A 7 -6.22 -20.18 -60.77
CA GLN A 7 -7.15 -20.57 -59.70
C GLN A 7 -6.52 -20.51 -58.31
N LYS A 8 -5.26 -20.93 -58.15
CA LYS A 8 -4.56 -20.79 -56.85
C LYS A 8 -4.37 -19.33 -56.45
N ILE A 9 -4.02 -18.45 -57.39
CA ILE A 9 -3.90 -17.00 -57.13
C ILE A 9 -5.26 -16.39 -56.77
N LYS A 10 -6.35 -16.78 -57.44
CA LYS A 10 -7.71 -16.33 -57.07
C LYS A 10 -8.16 -16.81 -55.70
N SER A 11 -7.77 -18.02 -55.27
CA SER A 11 -8.04 -18.51 -53.90
C SER A 11 -7.25 -17.74 -52.83
N PHE A 12 -6.01 -17.34 -53.15
CA PHE A 12 -5.15 -16.54 -52.26
C PHE A 12 -5.61 -15.07 -52.17
N MET A 13 -6.25 -14.56 -53.22
CA MET A 13 -6.78 -13.19 -53.33
C MET A 13 -8.27 -13.10 -52.97
N SER A 14 -8.90 -14.20 -52.56
CA SER A 14 -10.22 -14.12 -51.93
C SER A 14 -10.02 -13.36 -50.62
N LYS A 15 -10.61 -12.17 -50.52
CA LYS A 15 -10.62 -11.44 -49.25
C LYS A 15 -11.16 -12.42 -48.21
N PRO A 16 -10.44 -12.67 -47.10
CA PRO A 16 -11.07 -13.33 -45.97
C PRO A 16 -12.36 -12.55 -45.68
N ASN A 17 -13.44 -13.27 -45.36
CA ASN A 17 -14.65 -12.63 -44.86
C ASN A 17 -14.21 -11.54 -43.88
N GLU A 18 -14.80 -10.35 -43.99
CA GLU A 18 -14.70 -9.33 -42.95
C GLU A 18 -15.41 -9.88 -41.69
N GLU A 19 -14.88 -10.94 -41.10
CA GLU A 19 -14.96 -11.15 -39.68
C GLU A 19 -14.31 -9.90 -39.11
N SER A 20 -15.14 -8.98 -38.62
CA SER A 20 -14.69 -7.91 -37.75
C SER A 20 -14.01 -8.60 -36.57
N TYR A 21 -12.69 -8.76 -36.63
CA TYR A 21 -11.88 -9.02 -35.46
C TYR A 21 -11.97 -7.75 -34.62
N GLU A 22 -13.05 -7.59 -33.86
CA GLU A 22 -13.06 -6.71 -32.72
C GLU A 22 -12.04 -7.30 -31.74
N MET A 23 -10.77 -6.93 -31.90
CA MET A 23 -9.79 -7.12 -30.86
C MET A 23 -10.36 -6.38 -29.64
N LYS A 24 -10.95 -7.14 -28.72
CA LYS A 24 -11.51 -6.60 -27.49
C LYS A 24 -10.44 -5.73 -26.87
N LYS A 25 -10.72 -4.44 -26.69
CA LYS A 25 -9.76 -3.53 -26.10
C LYS A 25 -9.50 -4.02 -24.68
N ASP A 26 -8.28 -4.48 -24.42
CA ASP A 26 -7.87 -4.89 -23.09
C ASP A 26 -7.90 -3.70 -22.12
N ILE A 27 -7.74 -2.48 -22.61
CA ILE A 27 -7.72 -1.25 -21.80
C ILE A 27 -8.81 -0.30 -22.27
N GLU A 28 -9.65 0.14 -21.33
CA GLU A 28 -10.63 1.22 -21.54
C GLU A 28 -10.30 2.38 -20.61
N LEU A 29 -9.72 3.44 -21.17
CA LEU A 29 -9.49 4.71 -20.49
C LEU A 29 -10.47 5.74 -21.04
N VAL A 30 -11.28 6.33 -20.16
CA VAL A 30 -12.26 7.35 -20.52
C VAL A 30 -12.20 8.51 -19.53
N ILE A 31 -12.41 9.72 -20.05
CA ILE A 31 -12.49 10.95 -19.27
C ILE A 31 -13.88 11.55 -19.49
N ALA A 32 -14.66 11.69 -18.43
CA ALA A 32 -15.95 12.38 -18.47
C ALA A 32 -15.72 13.86 -18.17
N SER A 33 -15.79 14.68 -19.23
CA SER A 33 -15.62 16.11 -19.16
C SER A 33 -16.86 16.76 -18.53
N GLN A 34 -16.67 17.35 -17.35
CA GLN A 34 -17.76 17.99 -16.62
C GLN A 34 -18.17 19.32 -17.27
N SER A 35 -17.19 20.02 -17.87
CA SER A 35 -17.40 21.31 -18.53
C SER A 35 -18.19 21.15 -19.84
N THR A 36 -17.84 20.16 -20.66
CA THR A 36 -18.45 19.95 -21.98
C THR A 36 -19.57 18.92 -21.98
N LYS A 37 -19.76 18.18 -20.87
CA LYS A 37 -20.69 17.04 -20.76
C LYS A 37 -20.45 15.96 -21.82
N THR A 38 -19.19 15.75 -22.19
CA THR A 38 -18.78 14.74 -23.18
C THR A 38 -17.90 13.67 -22.56
N ILE A 39 -17.86 12.50 -23.19
CA ILE A 39 -16.88 11.46 -22.88
C ILE A 39 -15.75 11.55 -23.89
N VAL A 40 -14.52 11.66 -23.39
CA VAL A 40 -13.30 11.70 -24.18
C VAL A 40 -12.57 10.37 -24.01
N SER A 41 -12.21 9.74 -25.13
CA SER A 41 -11.27 8.62 -25.15
C SER A 41 -9.89 9.17 -25.54
N PRO A 42 -8.99 9.43 -24.57
CA PRO A 42 -7.74 10.11 -24.84
C PRO A 42 -6.82 9.28 -25.74
N LEU A 43 -6.15 9.94 -26.69
CA LEU A 43 -5.07 9.34 -27.47
C LEU A 43 -3.79 9.32 -26.62
N VAL A 44 -3.54 8.20 -25.96
CA VAL A 44 -2.41 8.01 -25.05
C VAL A 44 -1.13 7.71 -25.86
N THR A 45 -0.02 8.40 -25.52
CA THR A 45 1.27 8.25 -26.25
C THR A 45 2.20 7.21 -25.63
N ASN A 46 2.01 6.88 -24.35
CA ASN A 46 2.90 6.03 -23.55
C ASN A 46 2.09 5.02 -22.71
N SER A 47 2.74 4.25 -21.84
CA SER A 47 2.05 3.44 -20.84
C SER A 47 1.21 4.29 -19.88
N ILE A 48 0.09 3.73 -19.44
CA ILE A 48 -0.72 4.22 -18.33
C ILE A 48 -0.16 3.59 -17.06
N GLU A 49 0.11 4.40 -16.05
CA GLU A 49 0.61 3.93 -14.75
C GLU A 49 -0.43 4.17 -13.67
N LEU A 50 -0.75 3.13 -12.90
CA LEU A 50 -1.61 3.21 -11.73
C LEU A 50 -0.84 2.74 -10.49
N THR A 51 -0.64 3.65 -9.55
CA THR A 51 -0.03 3.34 -8.24
C THR A 51 -1.11 3.21 -7.17
N LEU A 52 -1.08 2.10 -6.43
CA LEU A 52 -1.94 1.82 -5.27
C LEU A 52 -1.07 1.45 -4.07
N GLU A 53 -1.38 1.99 -2.90
CA GLU A 53 -0.57 1.84 -1.69
C GLU A 53 -1.41 1.50 -0.46
N ARG A 54 -0.84 0.72 0.45
CA ARG A 54 -1.51 0.23 1.67
C ARG A 54 -1.71 1.30 2.73
N LYS A 55 -0.77 2.24 2.85
CA LYS A 55 -0.75 3.30 3.89
C LYS A 55 -1.72 4.47 3.56
N ALA A 56 -2.83 4.13 2.90
CA ALA A 56 -3.91 5.02 2.52
C ALA A 56 -3.49 6.29 1.74
N ASN A 57 -2.41 6.18 0.95
CA ASN A 57 -2.13 7.17 -0.06
C ASN A 57 -3.20 7.09 -1.15
N PRO A 58 -3.63 8.23 -1.73
CA PRO A 58 -4.58 8.21 -2.83
C PRO A 58 -4.03 7.42 -4.00
N GLY A 59 -4.85 6.52 -4.55
CA GLY A 59 -4.57 5.85 -5.80
C GLY A 59 -4.28 6.89 -6.87
N LYS A 60 -3.18 6.71 -7.59
CA LYS A 60 -2.65 7.69 -8.52
C LYS A 60 -2.59 7.09 -9.90
N LEU A 61 -3.37 7.64 -10.81
CA LEU A 61 -3.32 7.31 -12.23
C LEU A 61 -2.56 8.41 -12.98
N THR A 62 -1.55 8.02 -13.75
CA THR A 62 -0.80 8.93 -14.62
C THR A 62 -0.69 8.39 -16.03
N PHE A 63 -0.85 9.27 -17.00
CA PHE A 63 -0.69 8.95 -18.41
C PHE A 63 -0.35 10.21 -19.21
N LYS A 64 0.17 10.02 -20.41
CA LYS A 64 0.42 11.10 -21.37
C LYS A 64 -0.53 10.99 -22.54
N MET A 65 -1.13 12.10 -22.94
CA MET A 65 -2.05 12.15 -24.06
C MET A 65 -1.72 13.32 -24.99
N ILE A 66 -2.17 13.23 -26.25
CA ILE A 66 -2.26 14.40 -27.13
C ILE A 66 -3.24 15.40 -26.49
N PHE A 67 -2.88 16.69 -26.51
CA PHE A 67 -3.68 17.77 -25.97
C PHE A 67 -5.10 17.75 -26.52
N ASP A 68 -6.07 17.78 -25.61
CA ASP A 68 -7.49 17.96 -25.90
C ASP A 68 -8.05 19.02 -24.95
N GLU A 69 -8.57 20.11 -25.51
CA GLU A 69 -9.11 21.24 -24.74
C GLU A 69 -10.35 20.87 -23.90
N LYS A 70 -11.02 19.76 -24.22
CA LYS A 70 -12.19 19.28 -23.47
C LYS A 70 -11.83 18.68 -22.11
N VAL A 71 -10.60 18.20 -21.96
CA VAL A 71 -10.10 17.57 -20.73
C VAL A 71 -9.58 18.65 -19.80
N GLN A 72 -10.18 18.81 -18.64
CA GLN A 72 -9.83 19.83 -17.65
C GLN A 72 -9.59 19.21 -16.27
N GLU A 73 -8.94 19.97 -15.39
CA GLU A 73 -8.86 19.65 -13.97
C GLU A 73 -10.28 19.53 -13.38
N GLY A 74 -10.49 18.52 -12.54
CA GLY A 74 -11.80 18.15 -11.98
C GLY A 74 -12.59 17.13 -12.81
N ASP A 75 -12.21 16.87 -14.06
CA ASP A 75 -12.87 15.86 -14.88
C ASP A 75 -12.65 14.45 -14.32
N GLN A 76 -13.66 13.61 -14.46
CA GLN A 76 -13.62 12.25 -13.92
C GLN A 76 -12.91 11.31 -14.89
N VAL A 77 -12.00 10.48 -14.39
CA VAL A 77 -11.22 9.51 -15.18
C VAL A 77 -11.56 8.11 -14.72
N SER A 78 -11.90 7.24 -15.67
CA SER A 78 -12.13 5.82 -15.43
C SER A 78 -11.15 4.98 -16.23
N LEU A 79 -10.49 4.04 -15.55
CA LEU A 79 -9.72 2.97 -16.15
C LEU A 79 -10.39 1.62 -15.89
N LYS A 80 -10.61 0.86 -16.96
CA LYS A 80 -10.98 -0.55 -16.90
C LYS A 80 -9.98 -1.40 -17.66
N TYR A 81 -9.77 -2.62 -17.18
CA TYR A 81 -8.94 -3.62 -17.84
C TYR A 81 -9.77 -4.88 -18.07
N ARG A 82 -9.90 -5.30 -19.33
CA ARG A 82 -10.75 -6.46 -19.75
C ARG A 82 -12.17 -6.41 -19.20
N GLY A 83 -12.74 -5.21 -19.10
CA GLY A 83 -14.07 -4.96 -18.54
C GLY A 83 -14.14 -4.88 -17.02
N GLN A 84 -13.05 -5.20 -16.30
CA GLN A 84 -12.99 -5.03 -14.85
C GLN A 84 -12.71 -3.56 -14.49
N ASN A 85 -13.48 -3.04 -13.54
CA ASN A 85 -13.27 -1.72 -12.97
C ASN A 85 -11.95 -1.68 -12.17
N VAL A 86 -11.00 -0.84 -12.57
CA VAL A 86 -9.67 -0.79 -11.94
C VAL A 86 -9.47 0.51 -11.16
N PHE A 87 -9.82 1.65 -11.75
CA PHE A 87 -9.64 2.96 -11.12
C PHE A 87 -10.72 3.95 -11.54
N LEU A 88 -11.20 4.73 -10.58
CA LEU A 88 -12.08 5.87 -10.80
C LEU A 88 -11.56 7.04 -9.97
N GLY A 89 -11.35 8.18 -10.60
CA GLY A 89 -10.83 9.36 -9.90
C GLY A 89 -11.05 10.62 -10.70
N TYR A 90 -10.30 11.66 -10.37
CA TYR A 90 -10.45 12.99 -10.95
C TYR A 90 -9.11 13.53 -11.42
N VAL A 91 -9.09 14.27 -12.53
CA VAL A 91 -7.90 14.98 -13.01
C VAL A 91 -7.54 16.07 -12.00
N PHE A 92 -6.36 15.99 -11.38
CA PHE A 92 -5.87 17.00 -10.46
C PHE A 92 -4.81 17.92 -11.05
N ALA A 93 -4.08 17.43 -12.06
CA ALA A 93 -3.07 18.23 -12.72
C ALA A 93 -2.94 17.84 -14.19
N ARG A 94 -2.81 18.86 -15.03
CA ARG A 94 -2.35 18.75 -16.41
C ARG A 94 -1.04 19.50 -16.54
N LYS A 95 -0.05 18.87 -17.16
CA LYS A 95 1.24 19.51 -17.46
C LYS A 95 1.49 19.43 -18.96
N LEU A 96 1.34 20.57 -19.64
CA LEU A 96 1.64 20.70 -21.07
C LEU A 96 3.16 20.63 -21.28
N GLY A 97 3.57 19.72 -22.17
CA GLY A 97 4.96 19.56 -22.62
C GLY A 97 5.16 20.07 -24.05
N LYS A 98 6.28 19.68 -24.65
CA LYS A 98 6.54 19.88 -26.08
C LYS A 98 5.57 19.01 -26.92
N ASP A 99 5.44 19.35 -28.20
CA ASP A 99 4.71 18.56 -29.20
C ASP A 99 3.23 18.32 -28.87
N ASN A 100 2.59 19.25 -28.17
CA ASN A 100 1.20 19.15 -27.71
C ASN A 100 0.91 17.89 -26.87
N ILE A 101 1.90 17.35 -26.16
CA ILE A 101 1.71 16.23 -25.24
C ILE A 101 1.42 16.78 -23.84
N VAL A 102 0.34 16.29 -23.23
CA VAL A 102 -0.07 16.63 -21.85
C VAL A 102 0.15 15.44 -20.94
N SER A 103 0.84 15.65 -19.83
CA SER A 103 0.88 14.67 -18.73
C SER A 103 -0.31 14.91 -17.80
N ILE A 104 -1.13 13.88 -17.60
CA ILE A 104 -2.29 13.89 -16.71
C ILE A 104 -1.92 13.19 -15.42
N THR A 105 -2.28 13.80 -14.28
CA THR A 105 -2.28 13.14 -12.98
C THR A 105 -3.70 13.17 -12.43
N ALA A 106 -4.26 11.98 -12.18
CA ALA A 106 -5.55 11.80 -11.54
C ALA A 106 -5.39 11.07 -10.21
N TYR A 107 -6.23 11.42 -9.25
CA TYR A 107 -6.31 10.75 -7.96
C TYR A 107 -7.73 10.25 -7.70
N ASP A 108 -7.84 9.13 -6.97
CA ASP A 108 -9.11 8.67 -6.43
C ASP A 108 -9.62 9.57 -5.29
N GLN A 109 -10.78 9.21 -4.72
CA GLN A 109 -11.42 10.03 -3.70
C GLN A 109 -10.67 10.08 -2.36
N LEU A 110 -9.72 9.16 -2.09
CA LEU A 110 -8.88 9.26 -0.88
C LEU A 110 -8.09 10.57 -0.86
N ARG A 111 -7.89 11.19 -2.03
CA ARG A 111 -7.25 12.52 -2.13
C ARG A 111 -7.94 13.58 -1.29
N TYR A 112 -9.25 13.50 -1.10
CA TYR A 112 -10.01 14.45 -0.29
C TYR A 112 -9.82 14.25 1.22
N LEU A 113 -9.36 13.06 1.64
CA LEU A 113 -8.98 12.76 3.03
C LEU A 113 -7.65 13.42 3.47
N LYS A 114 -6.94 14.10 2.56
CA LYS A 114 -5.78 14.93 2.93
C LYS A 114 -6.16 16.26 3.60
N SER A 115 -7.45 16.57 3.68
CA SER A 115 -7.96 17.74 4.40
C SER A 115 -7.70 17.59 5.90
N LYS A 116 -7.55 18.72 6.62
CA LYS A 116 -7.41 18.74 8.07
C LYS A 116 -8.74 19.08 8.73
N ALA A 117 -9.00 18.46 9.88
CA ALA A 117 -10.22 18.70 10.65
C ALA A 117 -9.96 18.58 12.16
N TYR A 118 -11.01 18.82 12.93
CA TYR A 118 -11.03 18.57 14.37
C TYR A 118 -12.17 17.61 14.68
N TYR A 119 -11.87 16.53 15.40
CA TYR A 119 -12.89 15.58 15.84
C TYR A 119 -12.66 15.14 17.29
N VAL A 120 -13.78 14.88 17.97
CA VAL A 120 -13.80 14.17 19.25
C VAL A 120 -14.76 12.99 19.12
N PHE A 121 -14.21 11.79 19.06
CA PHE A 121 -14.96 10.55 19.03
C PHE A 121 -15.11 10.00 20.43
N LYS A 122 -16.30 9.52 20.79
CA LYS A 122 -16.58 8.88 22.08
C LYS A 122 -17.37 7.60 21.86
N GLY A 123 -16.88 6.48 22.39
CA GLY A 123 -17.50 5.18 22.23
C GLY A 123 -17.65 4.75 20.77
N LYS A 124 -16.62 5.00 19.94
CA LYS A 124 -16.65 4.72 18.50
C LYS A 124 -15.59 3.72 18.08
N LYS A 125 -15.92 2.90 17.10
CA LYS A 125 -14.98 2.04 16.38
C LYS A 125 -14.33 2.78 15.21
N ALA A 126 -13.19 2.30 14.72
CA ALA A 126 -12.57 2.86 13.52
C ALA A 126 -13.50 2.80 12.29
N SER A 127 -14.26 1.70 12.14
CA SER A 127 -15.29 1.57 11.09
C SER A 127 -16.36 2.67 11.15
N GLU A 128 -16.78 3.07 12.36
CA GLU A 128 -17.76 4.15 12.54
C GLU A 128 -17.13 5.53 12.32
N ILE A 129 -15.89 5.75 12.77
CA ILE A 129 -15.13 6.98 12.51
C ILE A 129 -15.02 7.24 11.01
N ILE A 130 -14.66 6.21 10.24
CA ILE A 130 -14.55 6.30 8.77
C ILE A 130 -15.89 6.68 8.15
N LYS A 131 -17.00 6.06 8.59
CA LYS A 131 -18.34 6.38 8.08
C LYS A 131 -18.74 7.83 8.36
N MET A 132 -18.48 8.33 9.57
CA MET A 132 -18.74 9.73 9.93
C MET A 132 -17.93 10.70 9.08
N ILE A 133 -16.62 10.47 8.95
CA ILE A 133 -15.75 11.31 8.12
C ILE A 133 -16.21 11.29 6.66
N ALA A 134 -16.57 10.12 6.13
CA ALA A 134 -17.05 9.99 4.77
C ALA A 134 -18.36 10.76 4.54
N GLU A 135 -19.29 10.73 5.49
CA GLU A 135 -20.54 11.50 5.43
C GLU A 135 -20.27 13.01 5.42
N ASP A 136 -19.48 13.50 6.37
CA ASP A 136 -19.15 14.93 6.50
C ASP A 136 -18.47 15.49 5.24
N PHE A 137 -17.59 14.69 4.62
CA PHE A 137 -16.84 15.06 3.42
C PHE A 137 -17.50 14.60 2.12
N LYS A 138 -18.74 14.08 2.19
CA LYS A 138 -19.54 13.63 1.04
C LYS A 138 -18.82 12.61 0.14
N LEU A 139 -18.03 11.73 0.75
CA LEU A 139 -17.37 10.62 0.07
C LEU A 139 -18.35 9.48 -0.13
N THR A 140 -18.23 8.78 -1.25
CA THR A 140 -19.06 7.61 -1.52
C THR A 140 -18.51 6.43 -0.72
N ILE A 141 -19.34 5.82 0.12
CA ILE A 141 -18.97 4.66 0.94
C ILE A 141 -19.19 3.37 0.16
N GLY A 142 -18.20 2.47 0.21
CA GLY A 142 -18.28 1.09 -0.25
C GLY A 142 -18.51 0.14 0.92
N GLU A 143 -17.83 -1.00 0.89
CA GLU A 143 -17.89 -1.94 2.01
C GLU A 143 -16.97 -1.48 3.14
N ILE A 144 -17.51 -1.34 4.35
CA ILE A 144 -16.73 -1.00 5.54
C ILE A 144 -16.92 -2.11 6.57
N GLU A 145 -15.92 -2.98 6.70
CA GLU A 145 -15.93 -4.06 7.68
C GLU A 145 -15.92 -3.53 9.12
N ASP A 146 -16.53 -4.29 10.03
CA ASP A 146 -16.52 -3.94 11.46
C ASP A 146 -15.15 -4.22 12.07
N THR A 147 -14.54 -3.17 12.63
CA THR A 147 -13.22 -3.26 13.27
C THR A 147 -13.26 -3.77 14.71
N GLY A 148 -14.45 -3.92 15.30
CA GLY A 148 -14.68 -4.57 16.60
C GLY A 148 -14.27 -3.75 17.84
N HIS A 149 -13.08 -3.14 17.85
CA HIS A 149 -12.57 -2.37 18.99
C HIS A 149 -13.24 -0.99 19.11
N VAL A 150 -13.72 -0.68 20.32
CA VAL A 150 -14.39 0.59 20.65
C VAL A 150 -13.44 1.49 21.43
N PHE A 151 -13.18 2.69 20.91
CA PHE A 151 -12.43 3.73 21.61
C PHE A 151 -13.35 4.45 22.61
N GLU A 152 -12.98 4.44 23.90
CA GLU A 152 -13.72 5.20 24.93
C GLU A 152 -13.77 6.70 24.57
N LYS A 153 -12.61 7.26 24.22
CA LYS A 153 -12.47 8.63 23.76
C LYS A 153 -11.23 8.76 22.87
N ARG A 154 -11.40 9.39 21.70
CA ARG A 154 -10.31 9.76 20.78
C ARG A 154 -10.46 11.23 20.39
N ARG A 155 -9.39 12.01 20.53
CA ARG A 155 -9.34 13.42 20.12
C ARG A 155 -8.32 13.55 19.00
N GLU A 156 -8.73 14.19 17.92
CA GLU A 156 -7.91 14.46 16.74
C GLU A 156 -7.91 15.97 16.49
N ASP A 157 -6.72 16.59 16.55
CA ASP A 157 -6.59 18.05 16.57
C ASP A 157 -5.68 18.51 15.42
N GLY A 158 -6.29 19.04 14.34
CA GLY A 158 -5.56 19.60 13.21
C GLY A 158 -4.72 18.59 12.40
N THR A 159 -4.98 17.30 12.57
CA THR A 159 -4.41 16.19 11.78
C THR A 159 -5.19 16.03 10.47
N THR A 160 -4.59 15.39 9.47
CA THR A 160 -5.34 15.09 8.24
C THR A 160 -6.33 13.96 8.51
N LEU A 161 -7.47 13.92 7.82
CA LEU A 161 -8.47 12.85 8.01
C LEU A 161 -7.86 11.47 7.77
N ILE A 162 -6.93 11.36 6.81
CA ILE A 162 -6.24 10.12 6.53
C ILE A 162 -5.36 9.68 7.71
N ASP A 163 -4.67 10.61 8.38
CA ASP A 163 -3.88 10.32 9.58
C ASP A 163 -4.77 9.91 10.75
N MET A 164 -5.93 10.55 10.92
CA MET A 164 -6.91 10.17 11.96
C MET A 164 -7.38 8.72 11.77
N ILE A 165 -7.70 8.37 10.52
CA ILE A 165 -8.14 7.02 10.15
C ILE A 165 -6.99 6.02 10.36
N GLN A 166 -5.79 6.29 9.84
CA GLN A 166 -4.63 5.42 9.99
C GLN A 166 -4.24 5.22 11.46
N GLY A 167 -4.32 6.27 12.28
CA GLY A 167 -4.11 6.19 13.72
C GLY A 167 -5.14 5.28 14.40
N ALA A 168 -6.43 5.45 14.08
CA ALA A 168 -7.50 4.58 14.61
C ALA A 168 -7.33 3.11 14.17
N LEU A 169 -6.93 2.86 12.92
CA LEU A 169 -6.66 1.49 12.44
C LEU A 169 -5.40 0.89 13.08
N SER A 170 -4.37 1.71 13.34
CA SER A 170 -3.15 1.29 14.03
C SER A 170 -3.43 0.87 15.48
N ASP A 171 -4.24 1.66 16.20
CA ASP A 171 -4.67 1.29 17.55
C ASP A 171 -5.57 0.04 17.52
N THR A 172 -6.46 -0.08 16.54
CA THR A 172 -7.27 -1.29 16.35
C THR A 172 -6.39 -2.52 16.16
N LEU A 173 -5.37 -2.46 15.32
CA LEU A 173 -4.39 -3.54 15.13
C LEU A 173 -3.72 -3.90 16.46
N ARG A 174 -3.33 -2.90 17.25
CA ARG A 174 -2.69 -3.12 18.55
C ARG A 174 -3.59 -3.87 19.54
N PHE A 175 -4.89 -3.60 19.54
CA PHE A 175 -5.83 -4.20 20.50
C PHE A 175 -6.48 -5.50 20.03
N THR A 176 -6.58 -5.71 18.72
CA THR A 176 -7.32 -6.86 18.14
C THR A 176 -6.42 -7.82 17.38
N GLU A 177 -5.17 -7.44 17.12
CA GLU A 177 -4.22 -8.13 16.23
C GLU A 177 -4.70 -8.24 14.76
N LYS A 178 -5.83 -7.61 14.43
CA LYS A 178 -6.37 -7.57 13.07
C LYS A 178 -5.88 -6.34 12.34
N ARG A 179 -5.31 -6.58 11.15
CA ARG A 179 -4.85 -5.52 10.27
C ARG A 179 -5.93 -5.19 9.24
N TYR A 180 -6.26 -3.91 9.14
CA TYR A 180 -7.22 -3.40 8.16
C TYR A 180 -6.52 -2.45 7.19
N VAL A 181 -7.00 -2.42 5.95
CA VAL A 181 -6.58 -1.47 4.92
C VAL A 181 -7.80 -0.71 4.41
N ILE A 182 -7.65 0.62 4.29
CA ILE A 182 -8.63 1.49 3.65
C ILE A 182 -8.12 1.85 2.26
N TYR A 183 -9.00 1.75 1.26
CA TYR A 183 -8.68 2.05 -0.12
C TYR A 183 -9.92 2.51 -0.89
N ASP A 184 -9.72 3.01 -2.12
CA ASP A 184 -10.82 3.30 -3.05
C ASP A 184 -11.09 2.10 -3.97
N ASP A 185 -12.34 1.64 -4.01
CA ASP A 185 -12.81 0.60 -4.91
C ASP A 185 -13.69 1.21 -6.00
N TYR A 186 -13.03 1.81 -7.00
CA TYR A 186 -13.69 2.43 -8.16
C TYR A 186 -14.72 3.50 -7.73
N GLY A 187 -14.25 4.47 -6.94
CA GLY A 187 -15.01 5.60 -6.41
C GLY A 187 -15.81 5.26 -5.16
N LYS A 188 -15.40 4.24 -4.40
CA LYS A 188 -16.07 3.80 -3.17
C LYS A 188 -15.06 3.56 -2.06
N LEU A 189 -15.21 4.26 -0.94
CA LEU A 189 -14.34 4.16 0.22
C LEU A 189 -14.57 2.80 0.88
N THR A 190 -13.56 1.96 0.88
CA THR A 190 -13.67 0.57 1.29
C THR A 190 -12.66 0.24 2.38
N LEU A 191 -13.08 -0.51 3.39
CA LEU A 191 -12.24 -0.96 4.51
C LEU A 191 -12.34 -2.48 4.62
N LYS A 192 -11.19 -3.16 4.55
CA LYS A 192 -11.08 -4.61 4.58
C LYS A 192 -9.98 -5.08 5.52
N GLU A 193 -10.21 -6.18 6.22
CA GLU A 193 -9.18 -6.94 6.93
C GLU A 193 -8.22 -7.55 5.91
N THR A 194 -6.90 -7.40 6.08
CA THR A 194 -5.90 -7.81 5.07
C THR A 194 -5.89 -9.31 4.82
N GLU A 195 -6.28 -10.11 5.80
CA GLU A 195 -6.43 -11.57 5.65
C GLU A 195 -7.50 -11.95 4.62
N THR A 196 -8.56 -11.13 4.49
CA THR A 196 -9.62 -11.33 3.48
C THR A 196 -9.17 -10.95 2.07
N LEU A 197 -8.10 -10.17 1.95
CA LEU A 197 -7.50 -9.73 0.67
C LEU A 197 -6.39 -10.67 0.17
N LYS A 198 -6.24 -11.85 0.78
CA LYS A 198 -5.32 -12.89 0.31
C LYS A 198 -5.75 -13.44 -1.05
N ILE A 199 -4.86 -13.36 -2.03
CA ILE A 199 -5.01 -13.97 -3.35
C ILE A 199 -4.38 -15.36 -3.27
N LYS A 200 -5.22 -16.37 -3.01
CA LYS A 200 -4.77 -17.73 -2.67
C LYS A 200 -4.26 -18.53 -3.88
N ASP A 201 -4.67 -18.14 -5.07
CA ASP A 201 -4.40 -18.79 -6.35
C ASP A 201 -3.27 -18.09 -7.13
N LEU A 202 -2.50 -17.20 -6.47
CA LEU A 202 -1.39 -16.47 -7.08
C LEU A 202 -0.07 -16.79 -6.37
N ILE A 203 0.92 -17.16 -7.18
CA ILE A 203 2.29 -17.44 -6.75
C ILE A 203 3.23 -16.73 -7.71
N PHE A 204 4.21 -15.99 -7.19
CA PHE A 204 5.34 -15.50 -7.98
C PHE A 204 6.63 -16.18 -7.55
N ASP A 205 7.46 -16.49 -8.53
CA ASP A 205 8.76 -17.12 -8.36
C ASP A 205 9.88 -16.34 -9.06
N ASN A 206 11.08 -16.91 -9.03
CA ASN A 206 12.28 -16.34 -9.65
C ASN A 206 12.15 -16.10 -11.18
N THR A 207 11.16 -16.68 -11.85
CA THR A 207 10.93 -16.55 -13.30
C THR A 207 9.77 -15.60 -13.65
N SER A 208 9.02 -15.17 -12.64
CA SER A 208 7.77 -14.39 -12.82
C SER A 208 8.01 -12.90 -13.12
N GLY A 209 9.20 -12.38 -12.84
CA GLY A 209 9.58 -10.98 -13.02
C GLY A 209 10.80 -10.79 -13.91
N LYS A 210 11.02 -9.54 -14.32
CA LYS A 210 12.23 -9.17 -15.06
C LYS A 210 13.44 -9.03 -14.15
N ASP A 211 13.22 -8.54 -12.93
CA ASP A 211 14.27 -8.24 -11.96
C ASP A 211 13.68 -8.18 -10.54
N PHE A 212 14.53 -8.21 -9.52
CA PHE A 212 14.15 -7.96 -8.12
C PHE A 212 15.24 -7.20 -7.37
N ASP A 213 14.84 -6.35 -6.43
CA ASP A 213 15.75 -5.75 -5.46
C ASP A 213 15.53 -6.38 -4.09
N PHE A 214 16.60 -6.85 -3.47
CA PHE A 214 16.58 -7.28 -2.08
C PHE A 214 17.59 -6.48 -1.26
N GLU A 215 17.13 -5.87 -0.17
CA GLU A 215 17.97 -5.13 0.76
C GLU A 215 17.80 -5.72 2.17
N SER A 216 18.91 -6.01 2.84
CA SER A 216 18.98 -6.37 4.26
C SER A 216 19.81 -5.32 4.98
N SER A 217 19.25 -4.62 5.97
CA SER A 217 19.86 -3.43 6.58
C SER A 217 19.66 -3.38 8.11
N ILE A 218 20.68 -2.87 8.80
CA ILE A 218 20.62 -2.48 10.22
C ILE A 218 20.49 -0.97 10.41
N ASP A 219 20.40 -0.20 9.32
CA ASP A 219 20.37 1.27 9.33
C ASP A 219 18.93 1.84 9.37
N LYS A 220 17.94 0.96 9.15
CA LYS A 220 16.51 1.33 9.14
C LYS A 220 15.82 0.62 10.30
N GLU A 221 15.22 1.37 11.21
CA GLU A 221 14.35 0.88 12.30
C GLU A 221 14.88 -0.38 13.03
N THR A 222 16.20 -0.53 13.17
CA THR A 222 16.84 -1.68 13.80
C THR A 222 17.48 -1.21 15.11
N TYR A 223 17.07 -1.80 16.23
CA TYR A 223 17.51 -1.39 17.55
C TYR A 223 17.79 -2.59 18.43
N ASN A 224 19.02 -2.70 18.92
CA ASN A 224 19.49 -3.73 19.85
C ASN A 224 19.47 -3.25 21.31
N GLN A 225 18.96 -2.04 21.55
CA GLN A 225 18.62 -1.52 22.88
C GLN A 225 17.33 -0.71 22.83
N VAL A 226 16.47 -0.89 23.83
CA VAL A 226 15.25 -0.09 24.02
C VAL A 226 15.33 0.60 25.38
N VAL A 227 15.18 1.92 25.37
CA VAL A 227 15.11 2.76 26.57
C VAL A 227 13.75 3.44 26.62
N LEU A 228 13.02 3.21 27.71
CA LEU A 228 11.71 3.79 27.97
C LEU A 228 11.78 4.68 29.20
N ASP A 229 11.46 5.96 29.04
CA ASP A 229 11.34 6.91 30.16
C ASP A 229 9.88 7.01 30.59
N TYR A 230 9.60 6.72 31.85
CA TYR A 230 8.27 6.82 32.45
C TYR A 230 8.23 8.01 33.41
N VAL A 231 7.20 8.83 33.27
CA VAL A 231 6.92 9.89 34.24
C VAL A 231 6.04 9.33 35.34
N ASN A 232 6.57 9.26 36.55
CA ASN A 232 5.79 8.91 37.74
C ASN A 232 5.10 10.19 38.26
N ASP A 233 3.82 10.37 37.95
CA ASP A 233 3.05 11.56 38.34
C ASP A 233 2.92 11.71 39.87
N LYS A 234 3.00 10.61 40.62
CA LYS A 234 2.89 10.63 42.10
C LYS A 234 4.16 11.16 42.75
N GLU A 235 5.31 10.72 42.27
CA GLU A 235 6.62 11.09 42.83
C GLU A 235 7.28 12.26 42.09
N LYS A 236 6.72 12.69 40.96
CA LYS A 236 7.31 13.67 40.02
C LYS A 236 8.74 13.31 39.59
N LYS A 237 9.03 12.02 39.52
CA LYS A 237 10.34 11.48 39.10
C LYS A 237 10.24 10.85 37.71
N LEU A 238 11.36 10.88 37.01
CA LEU A 238 11.54 10.20 35.74
C LEU A 238 12.23 8.86 36.01
N GLU A 239 11.53 7.77 35.71
CA GLU A 239 12.04 6.41 35.87
C GLU A 239 12.43 5.86 34.51
N LYS A 240 13.68 5.42 34.38
CA LYS A 240 14.20 4.85 33.14
C LYS A 240 14.17 3.34 33.20
N TYR A 241 13.66 2.72 32.13
CA TYR A 241 13.71 1.27 31.93
C TYR A 241 14.51 0.94 30.67
N GLN A 242 15.42 -0.03 30.74
CA GLN A 242 16.31 -0.38 29.65
C GLN A 242 16.41 -1.90 29.47
N VAL A 243 16.34 -2.32 28.21
CA VAL A 243 16.62 -3.70 27.77
C VAL A 243 17.54 -3.68 26.57
N PHE A 244 18.42 -4.66 26.46
CA PHE A 244 19.41 -4.70 25.39
C PHE A 244 19.80 -6.12 25.03
N ASP A 245 20.40 -6.27 23.86
CA ASP A 245 20.99 -7.51 23.37
C ASP A 245 22.49 -7.33 23.22
N SER A 246 23.26 -7.95 24.12
CA SER A 246 24.71 -7.84 24.11
C SER A 246 25.35 -8.46 22.86
N GLU A 247 24.77 -9.52 22.30
CA GLU A 247 25.34 -10.21 21.15
C GLU A 247 25.23 -9.35 19.89
N ASN A 248 24.06 -8.78 19.65
CA ASN A 248 23.84 -7.88 18.52
C ASN A 248 24.51 -6.52 18.73
N ILE A 249 24.67 -6.04 19.96
CA ILE A 249 25.54 -4.88 20.24
C ILE A 249 27.00 -5.21 19.88
N THR A 250 27.49 -6.42 20.19
CA THR A 250 28.86 -6.82 19.80
C THR A 250 29.02 -6.88 18.29
N LYS A 251 27.99 -7.32 17.57
CA LYS A 251 28.02 -7.44 16.10
C LYS A 251 27.83 -6.10 15.36
N TRP A 252 26.93 -5.24 15.84
CA TRP A 252 26.44 -4.07 15.09
C TRP A 252 26.79 -2.73 15.72
N GLY A 253 27.36 -2.72 16.93
CA GLY A 253 27.45 -1.51 17.75
C GLY A 253 26.11 -1.18 18.43
N LEU A 254 26.07 -0.16 19.30
CA LEU A 254 24.87 0.22 20.03
C LEU A 254 23.88 0.97 19.13
N LEU A 255 22.70 0.39 18.94
CA LEU A 255 21.56 0.98 18.23
C LEU A 255 20.38 1.11 19.20
N GLN A 256 20.14 2.33 19.69
CA GLN A 256 19.17 2.59 20.75
C GLN A 256 17.86 3.18 20.22
N TYR A 257 16.75 2.53 20.55
CA TYR A 257 15.43 3.11 20.50
C TYR A 257 15.12 3.84 21.83
N PHE A 258 14.53 5.03 21.74
CA PHE A 258 14.13 5.81 22.91
C PHE A 258 12.70 6.31 22.78
N GLU A 259 11.87 6.06 23.81
CA GLU A 259 10.50 6.59 23.90
C GLU A 259 10.19 7.11 25.31
N LYS A 260 9.55 8.29 25.38
CA LYS A 260 8.93 8.80 26.61
C LYS A 260 7.49 8.31 26.68
N VAL A 261 7.17 7.55 27.71
CA VAL A 261 5.84 6.97 27.92
C VAL A 261 5.05 7.84 28.89
N ASN A 262 4.08 8.60 28.35
CA ASN A 262 3.14 9.41 29.11
C ASN A 262 2.01 8.55 29.69
N ARG A 263 2.35 7.57 30.54
CA ARG A 263 1.36 6.71 31.21
C ARG A 263 1.74 6.55 32.67
N SER A 264 1.05 7.28 33.54
CA SER A 264 1.42 7.43 34.94
C SER A 264 1.13 6.25 35.87
N ASN A 265 0.51 5.18 35.35
CA ASN A 265 0.07 4.04 36.16
C ASN A 265 0.53 2.67 35.63
N ALA A 266 1.46 2.59 34.67
CA ALA A 266 1.97 1.29 34.22
C ALA A 266 2.85 0.65 35.31
N THR A 267 2.55 -0.60 35.68
CA THR A 267 3.33 -1.41 36.61
C THR A 267 4.69 -1.76 36.03
N GLU A 268 5.70 -2.01 36.87
CA GLU A 268 7.05 -2.41 36.43
C GLU A 268 7.03 -3.62 35.47
N ALA A 269 6.15 -4.60 35.75
CA ALA A 269 5.96 -5.77 34.91
C ALA A 269 5.48 -5.42 33.50
N GLU A 270 4.50 -4.51 33.36
CA GLU A 270 4.01 -4.04 32.06
C GLU A 270 5.07 -3.26 31.28
N ARG A 271 5.90 -2.49 31.99
CA ARG A 271 7.02 -1.74 31.38
C ARG A 271 8.07 -2.69 30.82
N ARG A 272 8.43 -3.72 31.59
CA ARG A 272 9.34 -4.79 31.16
C ARG A 272 8.80 -5.54 29.96
N GLU A 273 7.55 -5.95 30.01
CA GLU A 273 6.91 -6.68 28.90
C GLU A 273 6.92 -5.83 27.63
N ARG A 274 6.56 -4.54 27.74
CA ARG A 274 6.58 -3.62 26.60
C ARG A 274 7.98 -3.49 26.01
N ALA A 275 8.99 -3.20 26.82
CA ALA A 275 10.35 -3.00 26.34
C ALA A 275 10.91 -4.27 25.69
N ASN A 276 10.67 -5.45 26.28
CA ASN A 276 11.10 -6.73 25.70
C ASN A 276 10.38 -7.04 24.38
N LYS A 277 9.08 -6.75 24.27
CA LYS A 277 8.35 -6.89 22.99
C LYS A 277 8.94 -5.97 21.92
N MET A 278 9.28 -4.73 22.27
CA MET A 278 9.91 -3.78 21.35
C MET A 278 11.30 -4.23 20.95
N LEU A 279 12.14 -4.68 21.90
CA LEU A 279 13.47 -5.21 21.60
C LEU A 279 13.36 -6.41 20.66
N LYS A 280 12.47 -7.37 20.95
CA LYS A 280 12.24 -8.53 20.07
C LYS A 280 11.79 -8.13 18.66
N TYR A 281 11.02 -7.05 18.54
CA TYR A 281 10.53 -6.56 17.25
C TYR A 281 11.62 -5.84 16.44
N TYR A 282 12.42 -4.98 17.09
CA TYR A 282 13.41 -4.12 16.43
C TYR A 282 14.82 -4.74 16.32
N ASN A 283 15.15 -5.72 17.16
CA ASN A 283 16.49 -6.31 17.20
C ASN A 283 16.67 -7.39 16.12
N GLN A 284 16.45 -7.00 14.87
CA GLN A 284 16.60 -7.84 13.69
C GLN A 284 16.88 -6.95 12.49
N ARG A 285 17.64 -7.46 11.51
CA ARG A 285 17.86 -6.76 10.24
C ARG A 285 16.51 -6.48 9.57
N THR A 286 16.30 -5.25 9.12
CA THR A 286 15.19 -4.95 8.22
C THR A 286 15.45 -5.54 6.85
N LYS A 287 14.43 -6.14 6.25
CA LYS A 287 14.52 -6.75 4.92
C LYS A 287 13.44 -6.17 4.03
N THR A 288 13.81 -5.71 2.84
CA THR A 288 12.86 -5.21 1.84
C THR A 288 13.03 -5.98 0.55
N LEU A 289 11.90 -6.35 -0.07
CA LEU A 289 11.86 -7.04 -1.35
C LEU A 289 11.02 -6.23 -2.33
N LYS A 290 11.59 -5.96 -3.51
CA LYS A 290 10.90 -5.34 -4.62
C LYS A 290 10.93 -6.26 -5.83
N LEU A 291 9.78 -6.47 -6.45
CA LEU A 291 9.69 -7.23 -7.70
C LEU A 291 9.42 -6.26 -8.85
N LYS A 292 10.19 -6.34 -9.94
CA LYS A 292 10.10 -5.42 -11.06
C LYS A 292 9.65 -6.11 -12.33
N GLY A 293 8.73 -5.47 -13.05
CA GLY A 293 8.25 -5.94 -14.34
C GLY A 293 7.63 -7.33 -14.30
N ILE A 294 6.93 -7.68 -13.21
CA ILE A 294 6.18 -8.94 -13.11
C ILE A 294 4.90 -8.87 -13.94
N PHE A 295 4.37 -10.02 -14.36
CA PHE A 295 3.10 -10.06 -15.10
C PHE A 295 1.94 -9.47 -14.30
N GLY A 296 1.12 -8.65 -14.96
CA GLY A 296 0.05 -7.91 -14.32
C GLY A 296 -1.15 -8.76 -13.86
N ASP A 297 -1.66 -8.45 -12.67
CA ASP A 297 -2.93 -8.95 -12.12
C ASP A 297 -3.62 -7.80 -11.37
N VAL A 298 -4.77 -7.36 -11.88
CA VAL A 298 -5.51 -6.19 -11.36
C VAL A 298 -6.11 -6.41 -9.97
N ARG A 299 -6.13 -7.65 -9.47
CA ARG A 299 -6.51 -7.95 -8.08
C ARG A 299 -5.45 -7.47 -7.09
N ILE A 300 -4.20 -7.30 -7.53
CA ILE A 300 -3.10 -6.87 -6.67
C ILE A 300 -3.23 -5.37 -6.37
N ARG A 301 -3.30 -5.06 -5.08
CA ARG A 301 -3.32 -3.70 -4.53
C ARG A 301 -2.59 -3.62 -3.20
N GLY A 302 -2.30 -2.40 -2.75
CA GLY A 302 -1.83 -2.17 -1.39
C GLY A 302 -2.74 -2.85 -0.36
N GLY A 303 -2.17 -3.66 0.53
CA GLY A 303 -2.89 -4.44 1.54
C GLY A 303 -3.33 -5.85 1.10
N SER A 304 -3.27 -6.18 -0.19
CA SER A 304 -3.41 -7.58 -0.65
C SER A 304 -2.13 -8.37 -0.36
N SER A 305 -2.24 -9.70 -0.35
CA SER A 305 -1.08 -10.58 -0.21
C SER A 305 -1.23 -11.85 -1.03
N PHE A 306 -0.10 -12.39 -1.46
CA PHE A 306 0.00 -13.61 -2.26
C PHE A 306 1.31 -14.32 -1.92
N ILE A 307 1.49 -15.55 -2.38
CA ILE A 307 2.69 -16.33 -2.07
C ILE A 307 3.84 -15.90 -2.97
N VAL A 308 4.99 -15.64 -2.35
CA VAL A 308 6.25 -15.49 -3.06
C VAL A 308 7.12 -16.70 -2.76
N TYR A 309 7.56 -17.39 -3.83
CA TYR A 309 8.39 -18.59 -3.76
C TYR A 309 9.71 -18.34 -4.50
N MET A 310 10.74 -17.91 -3.77
CA MET A 310 11.98 -17.41 -4.35
C MET A 310 13.20 -17.79 -3.52
N ASP A 311 14.29 -18.14 -4.19
CA ASP A 311 15.61 -18.18 -3.57
C ASP A 311 16.23 -16.77 -3.66
N VAL A 312 16.45 -16.12 -2.51
CA VAL A 312 16.99 -14.76 -2.40
C VAL A 312 18.22 -14.77 -1.48
N ALA A 313 19.42 -14.71 -2.08
CA ALA A 313 20.69 -14.83 -1.37
C ALA A 313 20.73 -16.09 -0.47
N GLU A 314 21.01 -15.96 0.83
CA GLU A 314 20.95 -17.07 1.80
C GLU A 314 19.53 -17.46 2.27
N PHE A 315 18.47 -16.83 1.75
CA PHE A 315 17.10 -17.04 2.21
C PHE A 315 16.24 -17.78 1.17
N LYS A 316 15.46 -18.75 1.65
CA LYS A 316 14.32 -19.30 0.90
C LYS A 316 13.05 -18.59 1.33
N LEU A 317 12.46 -17.82 0.42
CA LEU A 317 11.18 -17.17 0.61
C LEU A 317 10.08 -18.11 0.12
N ALA A 318 9.12 -18.43 0.99
CA ALA A 318 8.01 -19.34 0.68
C ALA A 318 6.81 -19.01 1.57
N ASN A 319 6.36 -17.76 1.52
CA ASN A 319 5.31 -17.24 2.40
C ASN A 319 4.47 -16.16 1.72
N TYR A 320 3.33 -15.86 2.34
CA TYR A 320 2.53 -14.71 1.95
C TYR A 320 3.32 -13.43 2.20
N MET A 321 3.47 -12.63 1.14
CA MET A 321 4.06 -11.29 1.21
C MET A 321 2.95 -10.26 1.04
N LEU A 322 2.93 -9.27 1.92
CA LEU A 322 1.98 -8.17 1.89
C LEU A 322 2.47 -7.11 0.90
N VAL A 323 1.58 -6.64 0.04
CA VAL A 323 1.89 -5.56 -0.90
C VAL A 323 1.78 -4.24 -0.15
N ASP A 324 2.89 -3.52 0.02
CA ASP A 324 2.85 -2.14 0.53
C ASP A 324 2.49 -1.17 -0.59
N LYS A 325 3.06 -1.40 -1.79
CA LYS A 325 2.83 -0.61 -2.99
C LYS A 325 2.85 -1.47 -4.23
N VAL A 326 1.95 -1.18 -5.17
CA VAL A 326 1.98 -1.69 -6.53
C VAL A 326 1.93 -0.53 -7.51
N THR A 327 2.72 -0.61 -8.58
CA THR A 327 2.58 0.25 -9.76
C THR A 327 2.26 -0.62 -10.96
N HIS A 328 0.99 -0.60 -11.36
CA HIS A 328 0.49 -1.22 -12.57
C HIS A 328 0.89 -0.39 -13.79
N LYS A 329 1.43 -1.03 -14.83
CA LYS A 329 1.87 -0.40 -16.08
C LYS A 329 1.15 -1.06 -17.25
N PHE A 330 0.20 -0.34 -17.82
CA PHE A 330 -0.59 -0.78 -18.96
C PHE A 330 -0.02 -0.17 -20.25
N GLY A 331 0.58 -1.01 -21.09
CA GLY A 331 1.13 -0.66 -22.39
C GLY A 331 0.31 -1.27 -23.53
N PHE A 332 0.75 -1.04 -24.77
CA PHE A 332 0.12 -1.68 -25.92
C PHE A 332 0.39 -3.18 -25.91
N LYS A 333 -0.65 -3.99 -25.66
CA LYS A 333 -0.57 -5.46 -25.51
C LYS A 333 0.36 -5.93 -24.38
N GLU A 334 0.70 -5.04 -23.46
CA GLU A 334 1.59 -5.30 -22.34
C GLU A 334 0.93 -4.88 -21.03
N TYR A 335 1.05 -5.70 -20.00
CA TYR A 335 0.62 -5.36 -18.66
C TYR A 335 1.60 -5.96 -17.65
N PHE A 336 2.34 -5.06 -16.99
CA PHE A 336 3.33 -5.40 -15.98
C PHE A 336 3.06 -4.65 -14.67
N MET A 337 3.67 -5.11 -13.59
CA MET A 337 3.64 -4.43 -12.30
C MET A 337 5.05 -4.33 -11.70
N ASP A 338 5.26 -3.29 -10.90
CA ASP A 338 6.34 -3.24 -9.92
C ASP A 338 5.72 -3.28 -8.53
N LEU A 339 6.26 -4.12 -7.64
CA LEU A 339 5.75 -4.33 -6.28
C LEU A 339 6.82 -4.00 -5.24
N ASP A 340 6.43 -3.24 -4.22
CA ASP A 340 7.16 -3.16 -2.95
C ASP A 340 6.44 -4.06 -1.93
N LEU A 341 7.15 -5.04 -1.39
CA LEU A 341 6.61 -6.08 -0.53
C LEU A 341 7.14 -5.97 0.91
N GLU A 342 6.25 -6.18 1.86
CA GLU A 342 6.53 -6.31 3.29
C GLU A 342 6.16 -7.73 3.76
N GLY A 343 6.97 -8.31 4.64
CA GLY A 343 6.67 -9.64 5.19
C GLY A 343 7.85 -10.19 5.98
N THR A 344 7.63 -11.28 6.71
CA THR A 344 8.70 -11.98 7.40
C THR A 344 9.52 -12.75 6.37
N ILE A 345 10.71 -12.25 6.04
CA ILE A 345 11.63 -12.91 5.10
C ILE A 345 12.51 -13.88 5.91
N GLY A 346 11.99 -15.09 6.16
CA GLY A 346 12.69 -16.25 6.74
C GLY A 346 13.39 -16.03 8.09
N LYS A 347 13.68 -17.13 8.80
CA LYS A 347 14.71 -17.12 9.85
C LYS A 347 16.05 -17.47 9.23
N GLU A 348 17.11 -16.81 9.69
CA GLU A 348 18.48 -17.26 9.43
C GLU A 348 18.66 -18.64 10.09
N GLU A 349 19.40 -19.56 9.46
CA GLU A 349 19.84 -20.77 10.15
C GLU A 349 20.71 -20.33 11.34
N GLY A 350 20.25 -20.67 12.55
CA GLY A 350 20.41 -19.79 13.72
C GLY A 350 21.71 -19.88 14.52
N HIS A 351 21.83 -18.94 15.45
CA HIS A 351 22.51 -19.09 16.73
C HIS A 351 21.58 -18.52 17.82
N ASP A 352 21.21 -19.34 18.80
CA ASP A 352 20.36 -18.95 19.93
C ASP A 352 21.15 -18.04 20.90
N GLY A 353 20.57 -16.89 21.27
CA GLY A 353 21.17 -15.91 22.18
C GLY A 353 20.23 -15.48 23.31
N GLU A 354 20.76 -15.34 24.52
CA GLU A 354 20.03 -14.98 25.75
C GLU A 354 19.67 -13.48 25.81
N THR A 355 18.39 -13.15 26.08
CA THR A 355 17.96 -11.77 26.38
C THR A 355 18.17 -11.46 27.87
N ARG A 356 18.89 -10.38 28.19
CA ARG A 356 19.12 -9.93 29.59
C ARG A 356 18.46 -8.56 29.85
N THR A 357 17.76 -8.43 30.97
CA THR A 357 17.13 -7.18 31.44
C THR A 357 17.93 -6.58 32.60
N SER A 358 18.22 -5.28 32.55
CA SER A 358 18.78 -4.53 33.68
C SER A 358 17.74 -3.54 34.23
N THR A 359 17.19 -3.84 35.40
CA THR A 359 16.51 -2.86 36.26
C THR A 359 17.57 -2.19 37.12
N GLN A 360 17.86 -0.90 36.90
CA GLN A 360 18.61 -0.12 37.88
C GLN A 360 17.65 0.39 38.96
N THR A 361 17.77 -0.20 40.15
CA THR A 361 17.50 0.44 41.44
C THR A 361 18.70 1.30 41.85
N ASP A 362 18.39 2.41 42.52
CA ASP A 362 19.22 3.56 42.91
C ASP A 362 20.60 3.25 43.55
N ASP A 363 21.60 4.13 43.29
CA ASP A 363 22.27 4.96 44.32
C ASP A 363 23.48 5.74 43.77
N LYS A 364 23.33 7.07 43.59
CA LYS A 364 24.06 8.13 44.32
C LYS A 364 23.66 9.54 43.85
#